data_AF-A0A0Q9NIK5-F1
#
_entry.id   AF-A0A0Q9NIK5-F1
#
_cell.length_a   1.000
_cell.length_b   1.000
_cell.length_c   1.000
_cell.angle_alpha   90.00
_cell.angle_beta   90.00
_cell.angle_gamma   90.00
#
_symmetry.space_group_name_H-M   'P 1'
#
loop_
_entity.id
_entity.type
_entity.pdbx_description
1 polymer ?
#
loop_
_entity_poly.entity_id
_entity_poly.type
_entity_poly.pdbx_seq_one_letter_code
_entity_poly.pdbx_strand_id
1 'polypeptide(L)'
;MGAGDLSAALWQERRQLELLLFRLETQRLHLTAGNIEWLSFTASEVESVLDRLRFEALARNVESAAVAAEWGLPAQATLIELIAAAPPGAWPDVLRDHLEGLRALLIRLEDAAAASERMILGLELPAGTGDPAAMVEQLTMAGNVERALSITRRAAQPLLMQYLGDDANSH
;
A
#
# COMPACT_ATOMS: atom_id res chain seq x y z
N MET A 1 -21.08 2.46 18.47
CA MET A 1 -19.98 2.33 17.51
C MET A 1 -19.92 3.66 16.81
N GLY A 2 -18.78 4.34 16.91
CA GLY A 2 -18.65 5.75 16.55
C GLY A 2 -17.21 6.07 16.17
N ALA A 3 -16.84 7.35 16.15
CA ALA A 3 -15.53 7.81 15.67
C ALA A 3 -14.29 7.13 16.31
N GLY A 4 -14.43 6.51 17.49
CA GLY A 4 -13.38 5.69 18.09
C GLY A 4 -13.05 4.41 17.31
N ASP A 5 -14.07 3.71 16.80
CA ASP A 5 -13.88 2.48 16.02
C ASP A 5 -13.26 2.80 14.65
N LEU A 6 -13.71 3.90 14.02
CA LEU A 6 -13.08 4.43 12.81
C LEU A 6 -11.61 4.82 13.07
N SER A 7 -11.31 5.51 14.17
CA SER A 7 -9.93 5.86 14.53
C SER A 7 -9.05 4.62 14.73
N ALA A 8 -9.58 3.57 15.36
CA ALA A 8 -8.88 2.29 15.50
C ALA A 8 -8.62 1.61 14.15
N ALA A 9 -9.60 1.62 13.25
CA ALA A 9 -9.46 1.07 11.89
C ALA A 9 -8.42 1.85 11.06
N LEU A 10 -8.45 3.18 11.10
CA LEU A 10 -7.47 4.05 10.42
C LEU A 10 -6.05 3.81 10.95
N TRP A 11 -5.90 3.70 12.27
CA TRP A 11 -4.60 3.39 12.87
C TRP A 11 -4.08 2.03 12.43
N GLN A 12 -4.94 1.02 12.38
CA GLN A 12 -4.56 -0.33 11.95
C GLN A 12 -4.18 -0.36 10.47
N GLU A 13 -4.93 0.31 9.59
CA GLU A 13 -4.56 0.49 8.19
C GLU A 13 -3.19 1.19 8.06
N ARG A 14 -2.96 2.25 8.83
CA ARG A 14 -1.68 2.97 8.88
C ARG A 14 -0.52 2.04 9.22
N ARG A 15 -0.67 1.16 10.21
CA ARG A 15 0.35 0.18 10.57
C ARG A 15 0.64 -0.83 9.46
N GLN A 16 -0.38 -1.27 8.72
CA GLN A 16 -0.15 -2.16 7.58
C GLN A 16 0.56 -1.43 6.43
N LEU A 17 0.27 -0.15 6.20
CA LEU A 17 0.99 0.68 5.22
C LEU A 17 2.46 0.90 5.62
N GLU A 18 2.74 1.14 6.90
CA GLU A 18 4.11 1.21 7.44
C GLU A 18 4.86 -0.11 7.21
N LEU A 19 4.21 -1.26 7.44
CA LEU A 19 4.80 -2.56 7.16
C LEU A 19 5.02 -2.78 5.66
N LEU A 20 4.09 -2.36 4.80
CA LEU A 20 4.24 -2.43 3.35
C LEU A 20 5.48 -1.64 2.90
N LEU A 21 5.64 -0.41 3.41
CA LEU A 21 6.80 0.43 3.12
C LEU A 21 8.09 -0.26 3.55
N PHE A 22 8.13 -0.81 4.76
CA PHE A 22 9.28 -1.58 5.24
C PHE A 22 9.60 -2.78 4.33
N ARG A 23 8.59 -3.51 3.82
CA ARG A 23 8.82 -4.63 2.90
C ARG A 23 9.37 -4.18 1.55
N LEU A 24 8.88 -3.07 1.00
CA LEU A 24 9.42 -2.47 -0.23
C LEU A 24 10.87 -2.00 -0.04
N GLU A 25 11.16 -1.32 1.07
CA GLU A 25 12.54 -0.91 1.40
C GLU A 25 13.47 -2.12 1.56
N THR A 26 12.99 -3.20 2.18
CA THR A 26 13.73 -4.47 2.32
C THR A 26 14.01 -5.11 0.96
N GLN A 27 13.00 -5.21 0.08
CA GLN A 27 13.18 -5.71 -1.29
C GLN A 27 14.27 -4.88 -2.01
N ARG A 28 14.21 -3.55 -1.89
CA ARG A 28 15.19 -2.64 -2.49
C ARG A 28 16.60 -2.88 -1.96
N LEU A 29 16.77 -3.16 -0.67
CA LEU A 29 18.08 -3.50 -0.08
C LEU A 29 18.64 -4.79 -0.68
N HIS A 30 17.82 -5.84 -0.85
CA HIS A 30 18.25 -7.08 -1.51
C HIS A 30 18.64 -6.84 -2.98
N LEU A 31 17.82 -6.08 -3.73
CA LEU A 31 18.10 -5.72 -5.12
C LEU A 31 19.41 -4.92 -5.25
N THR A 32 19.61 -3.93 -4.37
CA THR A 32 20.84 -3.10 -4.36
C THR A 32 22.08 -3.93 -4.04
N ALA A 33 21.95 -4.94 -3.18
CA ALA A 33 23.04 -5.86 -2.85
C ALA A 33 23.31 -6.92 -3.92
N GLY A 34 22.49 -7.00 -4.98
CA GLY A 34 22.59 -8.03 -6.02
C GLY A 34 22.05 -9.40 -5.61
N ASN A 35 21.33 -9.49 -4.49
CA ASN A 35 20.83 -10.76 -3.96
C ASN A 35 19.49 -11.15 -4.62
N ILE A 36 19.51 -11.33 -5.94
CA ILE A 36 18.33 -11.59 -6.79
C ILE A 36 17.62 -12.92 -6.46
N GLU A 37 18.32 -13.86 -5.83
CA GLU A 37 17.78 -15.13 -5.37
C GLU A 37 16.68 -14.97 -4.30
N TRP A 38 16.66 -13.84 -3.58
CA TRP A 38 15.61 -13.53 -2.60
C TRP A 38 14.42 -12.75 -3.17
N LEU A 39 14.41 -12.45 -4.48
CA LEU A 39 13.36 -11.63 -5.09
C LEU A 39 11.98 -12.27 -4.93
N SER A 40 11.87 -13.59 -5.08
CA SER A 40 10.61 -14.32 -4.89
C SER A 40 10.08 -14.23 -3.45
N PHE A 41 10.97 -14.34 -2.46
CA PHE A 41 10.63 -14.22 -1.05
C PHE A 41 10.19 -12.80 -0.70
N THR A 42 10.98 -11.80 -1.08
CA THR A 42 10.67 -10.39 -0.79
C THR A 42 9.40 -9.94 -1.48
N ALA A 43 9.12 -10.38 -2.72
CA ALA A 43 7.86 -10.13 -3.40
C ALA A 43 6.67 -10.80 -2.70
N SER A 44 6.82 -12.04 -2.22
CA SER A 44 5.77 -12.74 -1.48
C SER A 44 5.43 -12.06 -0.15
N GLU A 45 6.43 -11.49 0.53
CA GLU A 45 6.21 -10.69 1.75
C GLU A 45 5.43 -9.41 1.47
N VAL A 46 5.73 -8.70 0.37
CA VAL A 46 4.94 -7.54 -0.07
C VAL A 46 3.49 -7.96 -0.37
N GLU A 47 3.30 -9.05 -1.12
CA GLU A 47 1.97 -9.58 -1.43
C GLU A 47 1.17 -9.95 -0.19
N SER A 48 1.78 -10.61 0.79
CA SER A 48 1.12 -10.92 2.06
C SER A 48 0.63 -9.68 2.80
N VAL A 49 1.33 -8.55 2.71
CA VAL A 49 0.88 -7.30 3.34
C VAL A 49 -0.26 -6.68 2.54
N LEU A 50 -0.18 -6.71 1.21
CA LEU A 50 -1.26 -6.24 0.33
C LEU A 50 -2.56 -7.01 0.56
N ASP A 51 -2.50 -8.33 0.76
CA ASP A 51 -3.69 -9.13 1.06
C ASP A 51 -4.32 -8.77 2.40
N ARG A 52 -3.50 -8.45 3.42
CA ARG A 52 -3.99 -7.96 4.72
C ARG A 52 -4.63 -6.58 4.61
N LEU A 53 -4.03 -5.67 3.84
CA LEU A 53 -4.56 -4.33 3.60
C LEU A 53 -5.97 -4.35 3.02
N ARG A 54 -6.34 -5.38 2.24
CA ARG A 54 -7.71 -5.52 1.72
C ARG A 54 -8.74 -5.69 2.85
N PHE A 55 -8.38 -6.39 3.92
CA PHE A 55 -9.24 -6.55 5.08
C PHE A 55 -9.31 -5.27 5.91
N GLU A 56 -8.19 -4.57 6.09
CA GLU A 56 -8.17 -3.29 6.81
C GLU A 56 -8.98 -2.22 6.08
N ALA A 57 -8.88 -2.16 4.74
CA ALA A 57 -9.68 -1.26 3.92
C ALA A 57 -11.18 -1.57 4.03
N LEU A 58 -11.56 -2.85 4.08
CA LEU A 58 -12.96 -3.24 4.30
C LEU A 58 -13.44 -2.82 5.70
N ALA A 59 -12.65 -3.07 6.74
CA ALA A 59 -12.97 -2.66 8.10
C ALA A 59 -13.16 -1.14 8.20
N ARG A 60 -12.19 -0.37 7.67
CA ARG A 60 -12.29 1.09 7.60
C ARG A 60 -13.56 1.55 6.87
N ASN A 61 -13.89 0.94 5.73
CA ASN A 61 -15.08 1.34 4.98
C ASN A 61 -16.38 1.12 5.77
N VAL A 62 -16.46 0.03 6.54
CA VAL A 62 -17.60 -0.25 7.44
C VAL A 62 -17.70 0.81 8.53
N GLU A 63 -16.59 1.08 9.23
CA GLU A 63 -16.60 2.05 10.33
C GLU A 63 -16.82 3.49 9.84
N SER A 64 -16.25 3.83 8.68
CA SER A 64 -16.43 5.13 8.04
C SER A 64 -17.89 5.37 7.64
N ALA A 65 -18.55 4.38 7.03
CA ALA A 65 -19.96 4.46 6.68
C ALA A 65 -20.86 4.58 7.92
N ALA A 66 -20.52 3.91 9.02
CA ALA A 66 -21.24 4.03 10.28
C ALA A 66 -21.14 5.44 10.87
N VAL A 67 -19.93 6.01 10.90
CA VAL A 67 -19.69 7.39 11.35
C VAL A 67 -20.37 8.40 10.42
N ALA A 68 -20.32 8.20 9.10
CA ALA A 68 -21.01 9.05 8.14
C ALA A 68 -22.52 9.07 8.41
N ALA A 69 -23.14 7.90 8.61
CA ALA A 69 -24.56 7.80 8.94
C ALA A 69 -24.90 8.50 10.28
N GLU A 70 -24.06 8.34 11.30
CA GLU A 70 -24.21 9.01 12.60
C GLU A 70 -24.16 10.54 12.47
N TRP A 71 -23.31 11.05 11.57
CA TRP A 71 -23.12 12.49 11.35
C TRP A 71 -23.96 13.07 10.20
N GLY A 72 -24.88 12.28 9.63
CA GLY A 72 -25.81 12.74 8.60
C GLY A 72 -25.19 12.94 7.20
N LEU A 73 -24.07 12.27 6.93
CA LEU A 73 -23.37 12.28 5.64
C LEU A 73 -23.69 11.02 4.81
N PRO A 74 -23.45 11.06 3.48
CA PRO A 74 -23.51 9.86 2.64
C PRO A 74 -22.52 8.78 3.09
N ALA A 75 -22.86 7.51 2.93
CA ALA A 75 -22.01 6.38 3.36
C ALA A 75 -20.61 6.36 2.71
N GLN A 76 -20.48 6.97 1.53
CA GLN A 76 -19.23 7.12 0.78
C GLN A 76 -18.49 8.45 1.07
N ALA A 77 -18.81 9.14 2.17
CA ALA A 77 -18.12 10.37 2.55
C ALA A 77 -16.61 10.11 2.73
N THR A 78 -15.81 11.04 2.21
CA THR A 78 -14.35 11.04 2.34
C THR A 78 -13.93 11.40 3.76
N LEU A 79 -12.68 11.10 4.13
CA LEU A 79 -12.15 11.46 5.43
C LEU A 79 -12.16 12.98 5.67
N ILE A 80 -11.92 13.80 4.65
CA ILE A 80 -12.03 15.27 4.74
C ILE A 80 -13.47 15.71 5.04
N GLU A 81 -14.46 15.12 4.38
CA GLU A 81 -15.88 15.43 4.63
C GLU A 81 -16.28 15.01 6.05
N LEU A 82 -15.82 13.84 6.51
CA LEU A 82 -16.02 13.39 7.90
C LEU A 82 -15.39 14.36 8.91
N ILE A 83 -14.15 14.82 8.68
CA ILE A 83 -13.50 15.82 9.53
C ILE A 83 -14.30 17.12 9.57
N ALA A 84 -14.86 17.56 8.45
CA ALA A 84 -15.64 18.80 8.36
C ALA A 84 -16.99 18.70 9.08
N ALA A 85 -17.63 17.53 9.06
CA ALA A 85 -18.91 17.29 9.72
C ALA A 85 -18.78 16.82 11.17
N ALA A 86 -17.56 16.52 11.63
CA ALA A 86 -17.32 16.01 12.97
C ALA A 86 -17.88 16.97 14.04
N PRO A 87 -18.65 16.47 15.03
CA PRO A 87 -19.17 17.29 16.12
C PRO A 87 -18.06 17.99 16.92
N PRO A 88 -18.35 19.13 17.58
CA PRO A 88 -17.39 19.79 18.45
C PRO A 88 -16.82 18.83 19.51
N GLY A 89 -15.50 18.75 19.60
CA GLY A 89 -14.80 17.81 20.48
C GLY A 89 -13.41 17.48 19.95
N ALA A 90 -12.86 16.34 20.37
CA ALA A 90 -11.51 15.91 19.99
C ALA A 90 -11.41 15.23 18.61
N TRP A 91 -12.54 14.73 18.09
CA TRP A 91 -12.55 13.93 16.86
C TRP A 91 -12.08 14.66 15.60
N PRO A 92 -12.41 15.95 15.35
CA PRO A 92 -11.88 16.66 14.20
C PRO A 92 -10.35 16.66 14.15
N ASP A 93 -9.69 16.79 15.30
CA ASP A 93 -8.22 16.82 15.39
C ASP A 93 -7.64 15.41 15.25
N VAL A 94 -8.20 14.42 15.94
CA VAL A 94 -7.75 13.01 15.84
C VAL A 94 -7.87 12.48 14.40
N LEU A 95 -8.97 12.77 13.70
CA LEU A 95 -9.14 12.34 12.31
C LEU A 95 -8.21 13.09 11.36
N ARG A 96 -7.88 14.36 11.65
CA ARG A 96 -6.89 15.14 10.88
C ARG A 96 -5.48 14.57 11.04
N ASP A 97 -5.08 14.18 12.24
CA ASP A 97 -3.79 13.53 12.48
C ASP A 97 -3.66 12.23 11.68
N HIS A 98 -4.75 11.44 11.57
CA HIS A 98 -4.79 10.26 10.70
C HIS A 98 -4.65 10.62 9.22
N LEU A 99 -5.41 11.61 8.75
CA LEU A 99 -5.34 12.09 7.37
C LEU A 99 -3.91 12.48 6.98
N GLU A 100 -3.25 13.30 7.80
CA GLU A 100 -1.87 13.74 7.57
C GLU A 100 -0.88 12.56 7.58
N GLY A 101 -1.00 11.65 8.56
CA GLY A 101 -0.17 10.46 8.65
C GLY A 101 -0.32 9.51 7.46
N LEU A 102 -1.56 9.30 6.99
CA LEU A 102 -1.85 8.45 5.83
C LEU A 102 -1.30 9.06 4.54
N ARG A 103 -1.50 10.37 4.32
CA ARG A 103 -0.92 11.09 3.18
C ARG A 103 0.61 10.99 3.13
N ALA A 104 1.26 11.22 4.28
CA ALA A 104 2.72 11.11 4.37
C ALA A 104 3.22 9.69 4.03
N LEU A 105 2.49 8.65 4.44
CA LEU A 105 2.83 7.26 4.10
C LEU A 105 2.60 6.94 2.63
N LEU A 106 1.50 7.42 2.03
CA LEU A 106 1.20 7.21 0.62
C LEU A 106 2.31 7.77 -0.28
N ILE A 107 2.77 8.99 -0.03
CA ILE A 107 3.89 9.60 -0.76
C ILE A 107 5.14 8.72 -0.68
N ARG A 108 5.49 8.27 0.52
CA ARG A 108 6.67 7.40 0.72
C ARG A 108 6.51 6.03 0.05
N LEU A 109 5.31 5.47 0.04
CA LEU A 109 5.00 4.20 -0.62
C LEU A 109 5.12 4.32 -2.14
N GLU A 110 4.62 5.41 -2.74
CA GLU A 110 4.75 5.68 -4.17
C GLU A 110 6.22 5.78 -4.58
N ASP A 111 7.02 6.55 -3.82
CA ASP A 111 8.46 6.68 -4.05
C ASP A 111 9.18 5.32 -3.94
N ALA A 112 8.88 4.54 -2.90
CA ALA A 112 9.50 3.24 -2.65
C ALA A 112 9.12 2.21 -3.73
N ALA A 113 7.85 2.19 -4.15
CA ALA A 113 7.36 1.32 -5.20
C ALA A 113 7.99 1.67 -6.56
N ALA A 114 8.01 2.95 -6.93
CA ALA A 114 8.62 3.42 -8.17
C ALA A 114 10.14 3.17 -8.22
N ALA A 115 10.83 3.33 -7.08
CA ALA A 115 12.25 3.00 -6.98
C ALA A 115 12.51 1.49 -7.13
N SER A 116 11.70 0.66 -6.48
CA SER A 116 11.82 -0.79 -6.56
C SER A 116 11.51 -1.31 -7.97
N GLU A 117 10.46 -0.79 -8.61
CA GLU A 117 10.11 -1.12 -10.00
C GLU A 117 11.26 -0.81 -10.96
N ARG A 118 11.86 0.39 -10.86
CA ARG A 118 13.02 0.77 -11.70
C ARG A 118 14.20 -0.18 -11.52
N MET A 119 14.47 -0.62 -10.29
CA MET A 119 15.55 -1.59 -10.03
C MET A 119 15.23 -2.96 -10.63
N ILE A 120 14.00 -3.45 -10.48
CA ILE A 120 13.58 -4.74 -11.03
C ILE A 120 13.64 -4.74 -12.57
N LEU A 121 13.20 -3.65 -13.21
CA LEU A 121 13.29 -3.48 -14.67
C LEU A 121 14.74 -3.41 -15.18
N GLY A 122 15.67 -2.95 -14.34
CA GLY A 122 17.09 -2.84 -14.67
C GLY A 122 17.93 -4.09 -14.40
N LEU A 123 17.32 -5.20 -13.95
CA LEU A 123 18.04 -6.44 -13.69
C LEU A 123 18.55 -7.05 -15.01
N GLU A 124 19.86 -7.27 -15.11
CA GLU A 124 20.46 -8.07 -16.17
C GLU A 124 20.30 -9.56 -15.81
N LEU A 125 19.46 -10.27 -16.57
CA LEU A 125 19.31 -11.72 -16.39
C LEU A 125 20.55 -12.44 -16.97
N PRO A 126 21.15 -13.38 -16.23
CA PRO A 126 22.30 -14.12 -16.73
C PRO A 126 21.96 -14.84 -18.04
N ALA A 127 22.87 -14.76 -19.01
CA ALA A 127 22.71 -15.44 -20.29
C ALA A 127 22.74 -16.95 -20.09
N GLY A 128 21.74 -17.65 -20.64
CA GLY A 128 21.66 -19.10 -20.59
C GLY A 128 22.86 -19.75 -21.30
N THR A 129 23.44 -20.78 -20.68
CA THR A 129 24.57 -21.54 -21.23
C THR A 129 24.17 -22.50 -22.36
N GLY A 130 22.88 -22.60 -22.68
CA GLY A 130 22.31 -23.44 -23.75
C GLY A 130 21.87 -24.84 -23.31
N ASP A 131 22.11 -25.22 -22.05
CA ASP A 131 21.65 -26.50 -21.48
C ASP A 131 20.20 -26.41 -20.94
N PRO A 132 19.37 -27.47 -21.05
CA PRO A 132 18.00 -27.46 -20.55
C PRO A 132 17.84 -27.07 -19.08
N ALA A 133 18.77 -27.43 -18.20
CA ALA A 133 18.67 -27.06 -16.79
C ALA A 133 18.82 -25.53 -16.60
N ALA A 134 19.80 -24.94 -17.27
CA ALA A 134 20.01 -23.49 -17.28
C ALA A 134 18.81 -22.73 -17.88
N MET A 135 18.17 -23.30 -18.91
CA MET A 135 16.95 -22.72 -19.49
C MET A 135 15.77 -22.70 -18.51
N VAL A 136 15.58 -23.77 -17.72
CA VAL A 136 14.53 -23.82 -16.69
C VAL A 136 14.79 -22.80 -15.58
N GLU A 137 16.04 -22.67 -15.14
CA GLU A 137 16.43 -21.66 -14.14
C GLU A 137 16.18 -20.23 -14.66
N GLN A 138 16.55 -19.96 -15.92
CA GLN A 138 16.31 -18.68 -16.56
C GLN A 138 14.81 -18.34 -16.66
N LEU A 139 13.97 -19.30 -17.06
CA LEU A 139 12.52 -19.13 -17.11
C LEU A 139 11.92 -18.90 -15.72
N THR A 140 12.43 -19.60 -14.71
CA THR A 140 11.99 -19.41 -13.31
C THR A 140 12.34 -18.01 -12.82
N MET A 141 13.56 -17.53 -13.11
CA MET A 141 13.98 -16.18 -12.76
C MET A 141 13.14 -15.11 -13.47
N ALA A 142 12.89 -15.27 -14.78
CA ALA A 142 12.04 -14.35 -15.54
C ALA A 142 10.61 -14.29 -14.95
N GLY A 143 10.02 -15.43 -14.62
CA GLY A 143 8.72 -15.48 -13.96
C GLY A 143 8.71 -14.82 -12.57
N ASN A 144 9.78 -14.96 -11.80
CA ASN A 144 9.93 -14.29 -10.51
C ASN A 144 10.02 -12.77 -10.66
N VAL A 145 10.73 -12.28 -11.68
CA VAL A 145 10.84 -10.85 -12.00
C VAL A 145 9.48 -10.28 -12.40
N GLU A 146 8.76 -10.93 -13.32
CA GLU A 146 7.43 -10.50 -13.75
C GLU A 146 6.44 -10.46 -12.57
N ARG A 147 6.46 -11.49 -11.72
CA ARG A 147 5.65 -11.54 -10.51
C ARG A 147 6.00 -10.39 -9.56
N ALA A 148 7.28 -10.15 -9.31
CA ALA A 148 7.73 -9.06 -8.45
C ALA A 148 7.28 -7.69 -8.98
N LEU A 149 7.41 -7.44 -10.28
CA LEU A 149 6.91 -6.21 -10.92
C LEU A 149 5.40 -6.04 -10.74
N SER A 150 4.63 -7.10 -10.99
CA SER A 150 3.18 -7.08 -10.82
C SER A 150 2.78 -6.74 -9.38
N ILE A 151 3.45 -7.34 -8.40
CA ILE A 151 3.21 -7.09 -6.97
C ILE A 151 3.61 -5.67 -6.58
N THR A 152 4.79 -5.19 -6.98
CA THR A 152 5.27 -3.85 -6.65
C THR A 152 4.34 -2.77 -7.20
N ARG A 153 3.80 -2.95 -8.42
CA ARG A 153 2.80 -2.01 -8.99
C ARG A 153 1.49 -1.94 -8.21
N ARG A 154 1.11 -3.01 -7.50
CA ARG A 154 -0.07 -3.04 -6.61
C ARG A 154 0.15 -2.31 -5.30
N ALA A 155 1.37 -1.85 -4.99
CA ALA A 155 1.64 -1.07 -3.79
C ALA A 155 0.95 0.31 -3.80
N ALA A 156 0.68 0.86 -4.99
CA ALA A 156 -0.16 2.05 -5.12
C ALA A 156 -1.55 1.80 -4.50
N GLN A 157 -2.04 2.74 -3.68
CA GLN A 157 -3.32 2.62 -2.97
C GLN A 157 -4.34 3.66 -3.47
N PRO A 158 -4.81 3.57 -4.74
CA PRO A 158 -5.68 4.60 -5.32
C PRO A 158 -7.03 4.74 -4.60
N LEU A 159 -7.59 3.63 -4.12
CA LEU A 159 -8.85 3.65 -3.37
C LEU A 159 -8.71 4.31 -1.99
N LEU A 160 -7.53 4.23 -1.39
CA LEU A 160 -7.25 4.95 -0.16
C LEU A 160 -7.13 6.46 -0.45
N MET A 161 -6.40 6.87 -1.49
CA MET A 161 -6.33 8.28 -1.92
C MET A 161 -7.72 8.89 -2.15
N GLN A 162 -8.57 8.18 -2.89
CA GLN A 162 -9.96 8.56 -3.09
C GLN A 162 -10.70 8.75 -1.76
N TYR A 163 -10.58 7.79 -0.84
CA TYR A 163 -11.20 7.88 0.48
C TYR A 163 -10.68 9.05 1.30
N LEU A 164 -9.39 9.38 1.21
CA LEU A 164 -8.82 10.55 1.89
C LEU A 164 -9.37 11.87 1.33
N GLY A 165 -10.05 11.85 0.18
CA GLY A 165 -10.54 13.03 -0.51
C GLY A 165 -9.51 13.64 -1.46
N ASP A 166 -8.53 12.85 -1.90
CA ASP A 166 -7.41 13.28 -2.74
C ASP A 166 -7.67 13.01 -4.25
N ASP A 167 -8.91 12.80 -4.68
CA ASP A 167 -9.26 12.58 -6.10
C ASP A 167 -8.95 13.83 -6.96
N ALA A 168 -7.79 13.78 -7.61
CA ALA A 168 -7.57 13.83 -9.07
C ALA A 168 -8.36 14.86 -9.91
N ASN A 169 -8.72 16.03 -9.37
CA ASN A 169 -9.26 17.14 -10.16
C ASN A 169 -8.87 18.52 -9.62
N SER A 170 -7.59 18.68 -9.28
CA SER A 170 -6.91 19.99 -9.28
C SER A 170 -6.03 20.07 -10.52
N HIS A 171 -6.67 20.11 -11.69
CA HIS A 171 -6.07 20.62 -12.93
C HIS A 171 -6.47 22.07 -13.11
#